data_AF-A0A6V7K579-F1
#
_entry.id   AF-A0A6V7K579-F1
#
_cell.length_a   1.000
_cell.length_b   1.000
_cell.length_c   1.000
_cell.angle_alpha   90.00
_cell.angle_beta   90.00
_cell.angle_gamma   90.00
#
_symmetry.space_group_name_H-M   'P 1'
#
loop_
_entity.id
_entity.type
_entity.pdbx_description
1 polymer ?
#
loop_
_entity_poly.entity_id
_entity_poly.type
_entity_poly.pdbx_seq_one_letter_code
_entity_poly.pdbx_strand_id
1 'polypeptide(L)'
;LFPEDGVKVVSVVLHSHLAGRRMSLKHIRSGQELPQIVHENRFDFEYQQSHSLDEEVKILPGDELVTECVYDTHNRENATLGGYAAYQEMCLSFVVYYPRTELAGCYSMTPATDLFKTLGVTNFKG
;
A
#
# COMPACT_ATOMS: atom_id res chain seq x y z
N LEU A 1 -10.38 -0.58 16.74
CA LEU A 1 -9.24 -0.79 15.82
C LEU A 1 -8.10 0.14 16.19
N PHE A 2 -8.35 1.44 16.38
CA PHE A 2 -7.43 2.37 17.06
C PHE A 2 -8.08 2.95 18.34
N PRO A 3 -7.28 3.44 19.32
CA PRO A 3 -7.78 4.24 20.44
C PRO A 3 -8.43 5.55 19.98
N GLU A 4 -9.26 6.18 20.82
CA GLU A 4 -9.87 7.49 20.50
C GLU A 4 -8.81 8.56 20.22
N ASP A 5 -7.73 8.56 20.99
CA ASP A 5 -6.58 9.45 20.78
C ASP A 5 -5.70 9.04 19.59
N GLY A 6 -6.03 7.97 18.88
CA GLY A 6 -5.32 7.51 17.70
C GLY A 6 -3.98 6.84 17.99
N VAL A 7 -3.17 6.74 16.94
CA VAL A 7 -1.80 6.21 16.96
C VAL A 7 -0.85 7.19 16.28
N LYS A 8 0.44 7.04 16.53
CA LYS A 8 1.51 7.86 15.95
C LYS A 8 2.42 6.97 15.13
N VAL A 9 2.53 7.27 13.84
CA VAL A 9 3.47 6.62 12.93
C VAL A 9 4.84 7.24 13.11
N VAL A 10 5.87 6.39 13.21
CA VAL A 10 7.27 6.80 13.41
C VAL A 10 8.17 6.42 12.24
N SER A 11 7.83 5.34 11.53
CA SER A 11 8.58 4.94 10.34
C SER A 11 7.72 4.08 9.42
N VAL A 12 8.04 4.09 8.13
CA VAL A 12 7.37 3.28 7.10
C VAL A 12 8.41 2.60 6.22
N VAL A 13 8.20 1.32 5.89
CA VAL A 13 8.93 0.64 4.81
C VAL A 13 7.97 0.42 3.65
N LEU A 14 8.31 0.93 2.47
CA LEU A 14 7.55 0.70 1.24
C LEU A 14 8.04 -0.59 0.57
N HIS A 15 7.11 -1.41 0.10
CA HIS A 15 7.43 -2.70 -0.52
C HIS A 15 6.59 -2.98 -1.78
N SER A 16 7.29 -3.31 -2.86
CA SER A 16 6.81 -3.80 -4.15
C SER A 16 7.85 -4.78 -4.70
N HIS A 17 7.55 -5.53 -5.77
CA HIS A 17 8.52 -6.36 -6.47
C HIS A 17 9.13 -5.60 -7.68
N LEU A 18 9.61 -6.34 -8.69
CA LEU A 18 10.52 -5.84 -9.72
C LEU A 18 9.91 -4.79 -10.69
N ALA A 19 8.58 -4.67 -10.76
CA ALA A 19 7.93 -3.66 -11.60
C ALA A 19 7.68 -2.34 -10.86
N GLY A 20 7.86 -2.28 -9.54
CA GLY A 20 7.69 -1.04 -8.78
C GLY A 20 8.60 0.09 -9.30
N ARG A 21 8.07 1.31 -9.40
CA ARG A 21 8.82 2.51 -9.82
C ARG A 21 8.59 3.72 -8.92
N ARG A 22 7.37 3.87 -8.41
CA ARG A 22 7.01 4.93 -7.46
C ARG A 22 6.04 4.39 -6.44
N MET A 23 6.19 4.80 -5.19
CA MET A 23 5.31 4.38 -4.11
C MET A 23 5.04 5.53 -3.16
N SER A 24 3.86 5.58 -2.57
CA SER A 24 3.55 6.54 -1.51
C SER A 24 2.54 5.98 -0.52
N LEU A 25 2.61 6.47 0.73
CA LEU A 25 1.57 6.28 1.73
C LEU A 25 0.88 7.62 1.97
N LYS A 26 -0.34 7.75 1.45
CA LYS A 26 -1.18 8.94 1.58
C LYS A 26 -1.99 8.87 2.87
N HIS A 27 -2.27 10.03 3.43
CA HIS A 27 -3.12 10.19 4.61
C HIS A 27 -4.30 11.08 4.25
N ILE A 28 -5.51 10.57 4.43
CA ILE A 28 -6.74 11.31 4.15
C ILE A 28 -7.54 11.41 5.44
N ARG A 29 -8.02 12.61 5.75
CA ARG A 29 -8.88 12.89 6.91
C ARG A 29 -10.12 13.62 6.44
N SER A 30 -11.29 13.05 6.70
CA SER A 30 -12.58 13.64 6.33
C SER A 30 -12.66 14.01 4.84
N GLY A 31 -12.11 13.16 3.96
CA GLY A 31 -12.09 13.36 2.52
C GLY A 31 -11.04 14.35 1.98
N GLN A 32 -10.21 14.95 2.86
CA GLN A 32 -9.10 15.80 2.45
C GLN A 32 -7.77 15.06 2.56
N GLU A 33 -6.99 15.05 1.48
CA GLU A 33 -5.62 14.55 1.49
C GLU A 33 -4.72 15.52 2.29
N LEU A 34 -4.13 14.98 3.36
CA LEU A 34 -3.10 15.62 4.17
C LEU A 34 -1.72 15.38 3.52
N PRO A 35 -0.63 15.99 4.03
CA PRO A 35 0.71 15.67 3.54
C PRO A 35 0.96 14.15 3.53
N GLN A 36 1.53 13.65 2.43
CA GLN A 36 1.87 12.23 2.30
C GLN A 36 2.83 11.83 3.42
N ILE A 37 2.57 10.69 4.08
CA ILE A 37 3.39 10.20 5.19
C ILE A 37 4.79 9.85 4.68
N VAL A 38 4.84 9.13 3.56
CA VAL A 38 6.08 8.85 2.82
C VAL A 38 5.79 8.84 1.33
N HIS A 39 6.78 9.21 0.54
CA HIS A 39 6.75 9.06 -0.91
C HIS A 39 8.15 8.75 -1.44
N GLU A 40 8.22 7.83 -2.40
CA GLU A 40 9.43 7.50 -3.13
C GLU A 40 9.13 7.58 -4.63
N ASN A 41 9.80 8.51 -5.31
CA ASN A 41 9.58 8.78 -6.73
C ASN A 41 10.53 7.98 -7.63
N ARG A 42 11.50 7.27 -7.05
CA ARG A 42 12.46 6.41 -7.73
C ARG A 42 12.65 5.14 -6.91
N PHE A 43 11.56 4.41 -6.72
CA PHE A 43 11.58 3.16 -5.97
C PHE A 43 12.43 2.12 -6.72
N ASP A 44 13.29 1.43 -5.98
CA ASP A 44 14.12 0.32 -6.46
C ASP A 44 13.89 -0.88 -5.54
N PHE A 45 13.52 -2.02 -6.13
CA PHE A 45 13.30 -3.28 -5.42
C PHE A 45 14.53 -3.72 -4.62
N GLU A 46 15.73 -3.43 -5.12
CA GLU A 46 16.99 -3.79 -4.44
C GLU A 46 17.34 -2.81 -3.30
N TYR A 47 16.60 -1.70 -3.17
CA TYR A 47 16.82 -0.67 -2.16
C TYR A 47 15.54 -0.33 -1.38
N GLN A 48 15.18 -1.21 -0.44
CA GLN A 48 14.00 -1.08 0.41
C GLN A 48 14.40 -0.68 1.83
N GLN A 49 14.55 0.62 2.06
CA GLN A 49 14.92 1.16 3.36
C GLN A 49 13.70 1.50 4.22
N SER A 50 13.92 1.60 5.53
CA SER A 50 12.96 2.23 6.43
C SER A 50 13.08 3.76 6.32
N HIS A 51 11.95 4.41 6.08
CA HIS A 51 11.82 5.85 6.14
C HIS A 51 11.40 6.23 7.56
N SER A 52 12.36 6.65 8.39
CA SER A 52 12.07 7.31 9.66
C SER A 52 11.48 8.68 9.39
N LEU A 53 10.42 9.04 10.11
CA LEU A 53 9.75 10.32 9.95
C LEU A 53 10.41 11.37 10.85
N ASP A 54 10.73 12.54 10.30
CA ASP A 54 11.24 13.67 11.08
C ASP A 54 10.22 14.14 12.12
N GLU A 55 8.94 14.10 11.74
CA GLU A 55 7.80 14.37 12.61
C GLU A 55 6.83 13.19 12.62
N GLU A 56 6.42 12.77 13.82
CA GLU A 56 5.47 11.67 13.96
C GLU A 56 4.10 12.05 13.39
N VAL A 57 3.51 11.17 12.59
CA VAL A 57 2.20 11.42 11.97
C VAL A 57 1.10 10.78 12.82
N LYS A 58 0.17 11.60 13.31
CA LYS A 58 -0.97 11.15 14.12
C LYS A 58 -2.13 10.69 13.25
N ILE A 59 -2.49 9.42 13.36
CA ILE A 59 -3.63 8.78 12.68
C ILE A 59 -4.76 8.59 13.69
N LEU A 60 -5.93 9.13 13.36
CA LEU A 60 -7.13 9.07 14.20
C LEU A 60 -8.12 8.02 13.67
N PRO A 61 -9.02 7.50 14.52
CA PRO A 61 -10.15 6.71 14.04
C PRO A 61 -10.95 7.46 12.96
N GLY A 62 -11.21 6.79 11.83
CA GLY A 62 -11.91 7.35 10.68
C GLY A 62 -11.01 7.99 9.62
N ASP A 63 -9.71 8.12 9.87
CA ASP A 63 -8.75 8.46 8.82
C ASP A 63 -8.58 7.29 7.84
N GLU A 64 -8.22 7.62 6.60
CA GLU A 64 -7.89 6.66 5.56
C GLU A 64 -6.39 6.73 5.25
N LEU A 65 -5.78 5.55 5.12
CA LEU A 65 -4.40 5.39 4.66
C LEU A 65 -4.41 4.68 3.32
N VAL A 66 -3.79 5.30 2.32
CA VAL A 66 -3.78 4.77 0.95
C VAL A 66 -2.34 4.52 0.53
N THR A 67 -1.98 3.25 0.35
CA THR A 67 -0.73 2.90 -0.32
C THR A 67 -0.96 2.94 -1.83
N GLU A 68 -0.27 3.85 -2.51
CA GLU A 68 -0.30 3.98 -3.96
C GLU A 68 1.01 3.49 -4.55
N CYS A 69 0.92 2.63 -5.57
CA CYS A 69 2.07 2.07 -6.26
C CYS A 69 1.95 2.28 -7.77
N VAL A 70 3.02 2.74 -8.39
CA VAL A 70 3.16 2.90 -9.84
C VAL A 70 4.15 1.87 -10.33
N TYR A 71 3.72 1.10 -11.33
CA TYR A 71 4.47 -0.01 -11.91
C TYR A 71 4.85 0.25 -13.36
N ASP A 72 5.92 -0.40 -13.79
CA ASP A 72 6.36 -0.47 -15.17
C ASP A 72 6.53 -1.93 -15.58
N THR A 73 5.66 -2.38 -16.49
CA THR A 73 5.61 -3.75 -17.00
C THR A 73 5.95 -3.84 -18.48
N HIS A 74 6.59 -2.81 -19.08
CA HIS A 74 6.90 -2.81 -20.52
C HIS A 74 7.85 -3.95 -20.93
N ASN A 75 8.63 -4.47 -19.99
CA ASN A 75 9.56 -5.58 -20.18
C ASN A 75 8.97 -6.96 -19.83
N ARG A 76 7.67 -7.06 -19.53
CA ARG A 76 7.01 -8.32 -19.18
C ARG A 76 6.09 -8.77 -20.31
N GLU A 77 6.22 -10.03 -20.72
CA GLU A 77 5.41 -10.62 -21.80
C GLU A 77 3.96 -10.89 -21.37
N ASN A 78 3.78 -11.30 -20.12
CA ASN A 78 2.48 -11.71 -19.57
C ASN A 78 1.94 -10.70 -18.58
N ALA A 79 0.62 -10.72 -18.37
CA ALA A 79 -0.03 -9.96 -17.33
C ALA A 79 0.60 -10.25 -15.95
N THR A 80 0.90 -9.18 -15.23
CA THR A 80 1.41 -9.26 -13.86
C THR A 80 0.24 -9.28 -12.89
N LEU A 81 0.20 -10.28 -12.01
CA LEU A 81 -0.82 -10.43 -10.97
C LEU A 81 -0.20 -10.20 -9.58
N GLY A 82 -1.06 -9.93 -8.59
CA GLY A 82 -0.63 -9.88 -7.20
C GLY A 82 -0.19 -11.26 -6.68
N GLY A 83 0.89 -11.33 -5.90
CA GLY A 83 1.34 -12.58 -5.28
C GLY A 83 2.74 -12.53 -4.68
N TYR A 84 3.22 -13.68 -4.21
CA TYR A 84 4.45 -13.80 -3.42
C TYR A 84 5.73 -13.91 -4.24
N ALA A 85 5.65 -14.32 -5.51
CA ALA A 85 6.85 -14.48 -6.33
C ALA A 85 7.33 -13.14 -6.91
N ALA A 86 8.63 -12.98 -7.14
CA ALA A 86 9.23 -11.73 -7.63
C ALA A 86 8.73 -11.28 -9.03
N TYR A 87 8.19 -12.20 -9.84
CA TYR A 87 7.55 -11.89 -11.13
C TYR A 87 6.07 -11.49 -10.99
N GLN A 88 5.47 -11.76 -9.83
CA GLN A 88 4.19 -11.19 -9.39
C GLN A 88 4.47 -9.85 -8.71
N GLU A 89 3.43 -9.15 -8.25
CA GLU A 89 3.61 -7.87 -7.55
C GLU A 89 2.96 -7.82 -6.16
N MET A 90 3.47 -6.89 -5.36
CA MET A 90 2.90 -6.45 -4.09
C MET A 90 2.83 -4.93 -4.05
N CYS A 91 1.91 -4.40 -3.25
CA CYS A 91 1.76 -2.97 -2.96
C CYS A 91 1.55 -2.79 -1.46
N LEU A 92 2.63 -2.66 -0.69
CA LEU A 92 2.56 -2.67 0.77
C LEU A 92 3.31 -1.48 1.38
N SER A 93 2.75 -0.96 2.47
CA SER A 93 3.43 -0.07 3.40
C SER A 93 3.49 -0.75 4.77
N PHE A 94 4.67 -1.13 5.22
CA PHE A 94 4.87 -1.62 6.58
C PHE A 94 5.02 -0.42 7.51
N VAL A 95 3.97 -0.13 8.28
CA VAL A 95 3.87 1.04 9.14
C VAL A 95 4.24 0.67 10.57
N VAL A 96 5.27 1.32 11.13
CA VAL A 96 5.62 1.23 12.54
C VAL A 96 4.95 2.37 13.28
N TYR A 97 4.16 2.05 14.31
CA TYR A 97 3.39 3.02 15.06
C TYR A 97 3.28 2.65 16.54
N TYR A 98 2.87 3.62 17.37
CA TYR A 98 2.52 3.40 18.78
C TYR A 98 1.31 4.26 19.20
N PRO A 99 0.58 3.91 20.28
CA PRO A 99 0.69 2.67 21.04
C PRO A 99 0.30 1.44 20.22
N ARG A 100 0.75 0.25 20.65
CA ARG A 100 0.38 -1.02 20.02
C ARG A 100 -1.14 -1.20 20.05
N THR A 101 -1.69 -1.72 18.96
CA THR A 101 -3.09 -2.16 18.89
C THR A 101 -3.16 -3.61 18.41
N GLU A 102 -4.36 -4.18 18.37
CA GLU A 102 -4.61 -5.50 17.79
C GLU A 102 -4.59 -5.50 16.25
N LEU A 103 -4.50 -4.33 15.60
CA LEU A 103 -4.46 -4.24 14.14
C LEU A 103 -3.10 -4.68 13.60
N ALA A 104 -3.05 -5.89 13.04
CA ALA A 104 -1.86 -6.46 12.41
C ALA A 104 -1.76 -6.20 10.89
N GLY A 105 -2.88 -5.90 10.22
CA GLY A 105 -2.89 -5.65 8.78
C GLY A 105 -4.17 -4.94 8.34
N CYS A 106 -4.01 -4.01 7.40
CA CYS A 106 -5.10 -3.26 6.78
C CYS A 106 -4.91 -3.37 5.27
N TYR A 107 -5.83 -4.08 4.61
CA TYR A 107 -5.74 -4.39 3.19
C TYR A 107 -7.07 -4.08 2.50
N SER A 108 -6.97 -3.73 1.24
CA SER A 108 -8.12 -3.67 0.33
C SER A 108 -7.79 -4.47 -0.93
N MET A 109 -8.83 -4.98 -1.58
CA MET A 109 -8.70 -5.70 -2.83
C MET A 109 -9.98 -5.49 -3.64
N THR A 110 -9.85 -5.41 -4.95
CA THR A 110 -11.01 -5.39 -5.85
C THR A 110 -11.83 -6.66 -5.65
N PRO A 111 -13.16 -6.56 -5.46
CA PRO A 111 -14.02 -7.74 -5.38
C PRO A 111 -13.82 -8.66 -6.59
N ALA A 112 -13.75 -9.97 -6.36
CA ALA A 112 -13.46 -10.94 -7.41
C ALA A 112 -14.44 -10.85 -8.60
N THR A 113 -15.72 -10.58 -8.32
CA THR A 113 -16.75 -10.37 -9.34
C THR A 113 -16.42 -9.20 -10.27
N ASP A 114 -15.94 -8.09 -9.72
CA ASP A 114 -15.60 -6.90 -10.49
C ASP A 114 -14.30 -7.11 -11.28
N LEU A 115 -13.34 -7.83 -10.70
CA LEU A 115 -12.13 -8.24 -11.39
C LEU A 115 -12.46 -9.13 -12.61
N PHE A 116 -13.26 -10.18 -12.42
CA PHE A 116 -13.64 -11.08 -13.52
C PHE A 116 -14.41 -10.36 -14.62
N LYS A 117 -15.35 -9.47 -14.23
CA LYS A 117 -16.08 -8.64 -15.18
C LYS A 117 -15.14 -7.74 -15.99
N THR A 118 -14.17 -7.10 -15.33
CA THR A 118 -13.14 -6.27 -15.98
C THR A 118 -12.30 -7.08 -16.97
N LEU A 119 -12.00 -8.34 -16.64
CA LEU A 119 -11.23 -9.25 -17.49
C LEU A 119 -12.08 -9.92 -18.59
N GLY A 120 -13.37 -9.58 -18.73
CA GLY A 120 -14.26 -10.16 -19.72
C GLY A 120 -14.71 -11.60 -19.40
N VAL A 121 -14.48 -12.08 -18.18
CA VAL A 121 -14.91 -13.41 -17.72
C VAL A 121 -16.36 -13.33 -17.26
N THR A 122 -17.28 -13.82 -18.10
CA THR A 122 -18.73 -13.78 -17.83
C THR A 122 -19.28 -15.07 -17.22
N ASN A 123 -18.52 -16.16 -17.29
CA ASN A 123 -18.88 -17.44 -16.67
C ASN A 123 -17.61 -18.11 -16.13
N PHE A 124 -17.59 -18.36 -14.82
CA PHE A 124 -16.56 -19.16 -14.15
C PHE A 124 -17.18 -20.51 -13.76
N LYS A 125 -16.81 -21.58 -14.47
CA LYS A 125 -17.12 -22.94 -14.01
C LYS A 125 -15.93 -23.38 -13.15
N GLY A 126 -16.13 -23.32 -11.83
CA GLY A 126 -15.22 -23.93 -10.86
C GLY A 126 -15.23 -25.44 -10.94
#